data_AF-A0A352DQJ6-F1
#
_entry.id   AF-A0A352DQJ6-F1
#
_cell.length_a   1.000
_cell.length_b   1.000
_cell.length_c   1.000
_cell.angle_alpha   90.00
_cell.angle_beta   90.00
_cell.angle_gamma   90.00
#
_symmetry.space_group_name_H-M   'P 1'
#
loop_
_entity.id
_entity.type
_entity.pdbx_description
1 polymer ?
#
loop_
_entity_poly.entity_id
_entity_poly.type
_entity_poly.pdbx_seq_one_letter_code
_entity_poly.pdbx_strand_id
1 'polypeptide(L)'
;TPGHGTEPVQGWKLGDVNRDGIVDSADASELLKNYASVSTGGDPIDEETLKISDVNFDGLADSSDASRILEYYSFISTGGNMTSDEFFKKSE
;
A
#
# COMPACT_ATOMS: atom_id res chain seq x y z
N THR A 1 1.04 19.48 26.91
CA THR A 1 -0.11 18.63 27.29
C THR A 1 0.26 17.20 26.94
N PRO A 2 0.33 16.24 27.89
CA PRO A 2 0.71 14.88 27.54
C PRO A 2 -0.54 14.12 27.10
N GLY A 3 -0.52 13.65 25.86
CA GLY A 3 -1.59 12.88 25.26
C GLY A 3 -1.12 12.30 23.93
N HIS A 4 -0.22 11.32 24.00
CA HIS A 4 -0.17 10.28 22.99
C HIS A 4 0.16 8.98 23.70
N GLY A 5 -0.89 8.20 23.90
CA GLY A 5 -0.78 6.83 24.35
C GLY A 5 0.09 6.04 23.39
N THR A 6 0.74 5.05 23.96
CA THR A 6 1.45 3.99 23.28
C THR A 6 0.47 3.22 22.39
N GLU A 7 0.36 3.60 21.12
CA GLU A 7 -0.17 2.71 20.09
C GLU A 7 0.91 1.62 19.85
N PRO A 8 0.52 0.34 19.72
CA PRO A 8 1.48 -0.67 19.30
C PRO A 8 2.09 -0.23 17.97
N VAL A 9 3.40 -0.45 17.78
CA VAL A 9 4.01 -0.49 16.45
C VAL A 9 3.36 -1.63 15.67
N GLN A 10 2.14 -1.41 15.20
CA GLN A 10 1.54 -2.26 14.19
C GLN A 10 2.35 -2.00 12.92
N GLY A 11 3.01 -3.04 12.43
CA GLY A 11 3.54 -2.97 11.07
C GLY A 11 2.38 -2.64 10.14
N TRP A 12 2.56 -1.61 9.32
CA TRP A 12 1.61 -1.25 8.26
C TRP A 12 1.36 -2.45 7.35
N LYS A 13 0.12 -2.61 6.88
CA LYS A 13 -0.25 -3.73 6.02
C LYS A 13 0.36 -3.53 4.63
N LEU A 14 0.74 -4.62 3.97
CA LEU A 14 1.12 -4.56 2.56
C LEU A 14 -0.08 -4.05 1.75
N GLY A 15 0.12 -2.98 0.96
CA GLY A 15 -0.91 -2.27 0.20
C GLY A 15 -1.61 -1.11 0.92
N ASP A 16 -1.36 -0.87 2.21
CA ASP A 16 -1.95 0.24 3.01
C ASP A 16 -1.06 1.49 2.91
N VAL A 17 -1.06 2.09 1.72
CA VAL A 17 -0.14 3.18 1.33
C VAL A 17 -0.45 4.47 2.09
N ASN A 18 -1.74 4.73 2.37
CA ASN A 18 -2.15 5.94 3.10
C ASN A 18 -2.06 5.78 4.63
N ARG A 19 -1.80 4.56 5.12
CA ARG A 19 -1.61 4.19 6.53
C ARG A 19 -2.86 4.41 7.39
N ASP A 20 -4.04 4.22 6.83
CA ASP A 20 -5.32 4.32 7.54
C ASP A 20 -5.79 2.99 8.14
N GLY A 21 -5.05 1.90 7.88
CA GLY A 21 -5.34 0.56 8.38
C GLY A 21 -6.28 -0.25 7.50
N ILE A 22 -6.74 0.30 6.38
CA ILE A 22 -7.61 -0.32 5.37
C ILE A 22 -6.80 -0.39 4.06
N VAL A 23 -6.98 -1.46 3.29
CA VAL A 23 -6.38 -1.55 1.95
C VAL A 23 -7.52 -1.46 0.95
N ASP A 24 -7.67 -0.30 0.31
CA ASP A 24 -8.73 -0.01 -0.65
C ASP A 24 -8.27 0.88 -1.83
N SER A 25 -9.23 1.43 -2.58
CA SER A 25 -8.94 2.29 -3.74
C SER A 25 -8.21 3.60 -3.42
N ALA A 26 -8.27 4.07 -2.18
CA ALA A 26 -7.56 5.27 -1.72
C ALA A 26 -6.04 5.04 -1.71
N ASP A 27 -5.59 3.85 -1.34
CA ASP A 27 -4.17 3.48 -1.36
C ASP A 27 -3.59 3.47 -2.78
N ALA A 28 -4.34 2.90 -3.73
CA ALA A 28 -3.95 2.94 -5.14
C ALA A 28 -3.85 4.38 -5.66
N SER A 29 -4.77 5.25 -5.24
CA SER A 29 -4.75 6.68 -5.63
C SER A 29 -3.58 7.43 -5.02
N GLU A 30 -3.25 7.18 -3.75
CA GLU A 30 -2.10 7.79 -3.08
C GLU A 30 -0.78 7.28 -3.69
N LEU A 31 -0.70 5.99 -4.05
CA LEU A 31 0.47 5.44 -4.74
C LEU A 31 0.69 6.08 -6.11
N LEU A 32 -0.37 6.26 -6.91
CA LEU A 32 -0.25 6.93 -8.21
C LEU A 32 0.19 8.39 -8.07
N LYS A 33 -0.25 9.08 -7.01
CA LYS A 33 0.20 10.44 -6.69
C LYS A 33 1.67 10.47 -6.31
N ASN A 34 2.13 9.54 -5.48
CA ASN A 34 3.54 9.39 -5.12
C ASN A 34 4.41 9.10 -6.34
N TYR A 35 4.00 8.12 -7.17
CA TYR A 35 4.65 7.78 -8.42
C TYR A 35 4.75 8.98 -9.38
N ALA A 36 3.66 9.75 -9.53
CA ALA A 36 3.66 10.94 -10.39
C ALA A 36 4.60 12.03 -9.86
N SER A 37 4.65 12.24 -8.53
CA SER A 37 5.59 13.18 -7.90
C SER A 37 7.04 12.79 -8.18
N VAL A 38 7.42 11.53 -7.92
CA VAL A 38 8.78 11.02 -8.19
C VAL A 38 9.13 11.15 -9.68
N SER A 39 8.21 10.75 -10.57
CA SER A 39 8.40 10.77 -12.03
C SER A 39 8.58 12.18 -12.60
N THR A 40 8.14 13.20 -11.87
CA THR A 40 8.26 14.62 -12.26
C THR A 40 9.38 15.36 -11.52
N GLY A 41 10.27 14.62 -10.84
CA GLY A 41 11.44 15.16 -10.17
C GLY A 41 11.21 15.58 -8.72
N GLY A 42 10.12 15.12 -8.10
CA GLY A 42 9.90 15.21 -6.66
C GLY A 42 10.82 14.27 -5.87
N ASP A 43 10.70 14.33 -4.54
CA ASP A 43 11.51 13.51 -3.64
C ASP A 43 11.21 12.01 -3.79
N PRO A 44 12.22 11.13 -3.65
CA PRO A 44 12.01 9.69 -3.62
C PRO A 44 11.06 9.25 -2.51
N ILE A 45 10.33 8.17 -2.76
CA ILE A 45 9.53 7.48 -1.74
C ILE A 45 10.48 6.93 -0.66
N ASP A 46 10.13 7.11 0.61
CA ASP A 46 10.91 6.59 1.73
C ASP A 46 10.83 5.05 1.82
N GLU A 47 11.80 4.43 2.48
CA GLU A 47 11.89 2.96 2.55
C GLU A 47 10.68 2.28 3.21
N GLU A 48 10.01 2.94 4.15
CA GLU A 48 8.84 2.37 4.82
C GLU A 48 7.63 2.38 3.88
N THR A 49 7.44 3.50 3.17
CA THR A 49 6.39 3.61 2.13
C THR A 49 6.67 2.69 0.95
N LEU A 50 7.92 2.50 0.54
CA LEU A 50 8.28 1.54 -0.51
C LEU A 50 7.89 0.11 -0.10
N LYS A 51 8.23 -0.32 1.13
CA LYS A 51 7.94 -1.68 1.62
C LYS A 51 6.47 -2.05 1.65
N ILE A 52 5.58 -1.07 1.83
CA ILE A 52 4.14 -1.30 1.82
C ILE A 52 3.49 -1.05 0.46
N SER A 53 4.16 -0.30 -0.43
CA SER A 53 3.64 0.02 -1.75
C SER A 53 4.07 -0.98 -2.83
N ASP A 54 5.25 -1.58 -2.71
CA ASP A 54 5.79 -2.60 -3.62
C ASP A 54 5.10 -3.96 -3.34
N VAL A 55 3.88 -4.12 -3.87
CA VAL A 55 3.02 -5.28 -3.63
C VAL A 55 3.25 -6.39 -4.65
N ASN A 56 3.89 -6.08 -5.79
CA ASN A 56 4.32 -7.07 -6.78
C ASN A 56 5.78 -7.52 -6.60
N PHE A 57 6.49 -6.96 -5.60
CA PHE A 57 7.86 -7.30 -5.20
C PHE A 57 8.90 -7.11 -6.32
N ASP A 58 8.68 -6.18 -7.24
CA ASP A 58 9.62 -5.87 -8.32
C ASP A 58 10.69 -4.83 -7.93
N GLY A 59 10.58 -4.30 -6.70
CA GLY A 59 11.50 -3.29 -6.15
C GLY A 59 11.14 -1.86 -6.52
N LEU A 60 10.01 -1.65 -7.20
CA LEU A 60 9.46 -0.35 -7.54
C LEU A 60 8.12 -0.14 -6.81
N ALA A 61 7.71 1.12 -6.69
CA ALA A 61 6.40 1.50 -6.17
C ALA A 61 5.72 2.34 -7.25
N ASP A 62 4.98 1.68 -8.15
CA ASP A 62 4.48 2.29 -9.36
C ASP A 62 3.01 1.95 -9.69
N SER A 63 2.58 2.25 -10.92
CA SER A 63 1.21 2.01 -11.37
C SER A 63 0.80 0.53 -11.40
N SER A 64 1.76 -0.39 -11.47
CA SER A 64 1.55 -1.83 -11.46
C SER A 64 1.08 -2.28 -10.08
N ASP A 65 1.72 -1.78 -9.03
CA ASP A 65 1.32 -1.97 -7.65
C ASP A 65 -0.05 -1.37 -7.36
N ALA A 66 -0.30 -0.14 -7.83
CA ALA A 66 -1.61 0.50 -7.66
C ALA A 66 -2.73 -0.35 -8.30
N SER A 67 -2.45 -0.98 -9.45
CA SER A 67 -3.39 -1.89 -10.11
C SER A 67 -3.63 -3.16 -9.29
N ARG A 68 -2.58 -3.72 -8.66
CA ARG A 68 -2.71 -4.88 -7.76
C ARG A 68 -3.48 -4.56 -6.49
N ILE A 69 -3.28 -3.37 -5.92
CA ILE A 69 -4.08 -2.88 -4.78
C ILE A 69 -5.56 -2.82 -5.16
N LEU A 70 -5.90 -2.32 -6.35
CA LEU A 70 -7.28 -2.34 -6.84
C LEU A 70 -7.83 -3.76 -7.07
N GLU A 71 -6.99 -4.68 -7.53
CA GLU A 71 -7.35 -6.10 -7.66
C GLU A 71 -7.70 -6.70 -6.30
N TYR A 72 -6.88 -6.45 -5.28
CA TYR A 72 -7.15 -6.88 -3.91
C TYR A 72 -8.44 -6.26 -3.36
N TYR A 73 -8.62 -4.94 -3.52
CA TYR A 73 -9.84 -4.25 -3.11
C TYR A 73 -11.09 -4.87 -3.76
N SER A 74 -11.02 -5.17 -5.07
CA SER A 74 -12.09 -5.85 -5.80
C SER A 74 -12.36 -7.26 -5.25
N PHE A 75 -11.31 -8.03 -4.96
CA PHE A 75 -11.40 -9.37 -4.39
C PHE A 75 -12.13 -9.37 -3.04
N ILE A 76 -11.72 -8.52 -2.08
CA ILE A 76 -12.38 -8.46 -0.76
C ILE A 76 -13.81 -7.91 -0.87
N SER A 77 -14.04 -6.94 -1.77
CA SER A 77 -15.37 -6.36 -2.02
C SER A 77 -16.37 -7.36 -2.61
N THR A 78 -15.88 -8.43 -3.23
CA THR A 78 -16.70 -9.49 -3.84
C THR A 78 -16.76 -10.77 -3.00
N GLY A 79 -16.37 -10.69 -1.72
CA GLY A 79 -16.48 -11.80 -0.77
C GLY A 79 -15.20 -12.63 -0.61
N GLY A 80 -14.08 -12.17 -1.15
CA GLY A 80 -12.76 -12.69 -0.83
C GLY A 80 -12.44 -12.54 0.66
N ASN A 81 -11.74 -13.53 1.22
CA ASN A 81 -11.45 -13.61 2.66
C ASN A 81 -9.96 -13.90 2.92
N MET A 82 -9.08 -13.25 2.16
CA MET A 82 -7.63 -13.28 2.38
C MET A 82 -7.20 -11.92 2.90
N THR A 83 -6.16 -11.91 3.74
CA THR A 83 -5.42 -10.69 4.07
C THR A 83 -4.65 -10.18 2.85
N SER A 84 -4.25 -8.91 2.87
CA SER A 84 -3.48 -8.33 1.76
C SER A 84 -2.14 -9.05 1.57
N ASP A 85 -1.43 -9.35 2.67
CA ASP A 85 -0.23 -10.19 2.65
C ASP A 85 -0.42 -11.54 1.94
N GLU A 86 -1.50 -12.27 2.27
CA GLU A 86 -1.79 -13.56 1.64
C GLU A 86 -2.14 -13.41 0.16
N PHE A 87 -2.88 -12.37 -0.20
CA PHE A 87 -3.30 -12.13 -1.58
C PHE A 87 -2.10 -11.82 -2.48
N PHE A 88 -1.25 -10.88 -2.08
CA PHE A 88 -0.13 -10.42 -2.91
C PHE A 88 0.96 -11.50 -3.05
N LYS A 89 1.30 -12.21 -1.96
CA LYS A 89 2.30 -13.30 -1.98
C LYS A 89 1.88 -14.54 -2.76
N LYS A 90 0.58 -14.72 -3.03
CA LYS A 90 0.07 -15.85 -3.82
C LYS A 90 0.21 -15.62 -5.33
N SER A 91 0.42 -14.37 -5.75
CA SER A 91 0.43 -13.97 -7.16
C SER A 91 1.81 -13.96 -7.81
N GLU A 92 2.80 -14.54 -7.11
CA GLU A 92 4.18 -14.81 -7.55
C GLU A 92 4.34 -16.24 -8.14
#